data_AF-A0A968BTX8-F1
#
_entry.id   AF-A0A968BTX8-F1
#
_cell.length_a   1.000
_cell.length_b   1.000
_cell.length_c   1.000
_cell.angle_alpha   90.00
_cell.angle_beta   90.00
_cell.angle_gamma   90.00
#
_symmetry.space_group_name_H-M   'P 1'
#
loop_
_entity.id
_entity.type
_entity.pdbx_description
1 polymer ?
#
loop_
_entity_poly.entity_id
_entity_poly.type
_entity_poly.pdbx_seq_one_letter_code
_entity_poly.pdbx_strand_id
1 'polypeptide(L)'
;GDAAGVSQLLIDAGARPALTIVLTAQPGPLRWWIEQTGARYDGARPVVAGISAALEPVASPYLDASARQLEGAINGLSGAAAYEALRGSAGQATQRLSALAVGHAAIVGLMIVGAVFHALSGLRGREE
;
A
#
# COMPACT_ATOMS: atom_id res chain seq x y z
N GLY A 1 -4.31 -11.68 16.09
CA GLY A 1 -5.44 -11.19 16.92
C GLY A 1 -6.74 -11.46 16.19
N ASP A 2 -7.86 -11.26 16.87
CA ASP A 2 -9.23 -11.38 16.34
C ASP A 2 -10.07 -10.19 16.86
N ALA A 3 -11.28 -9.99 16.34
CA ALA A 3 -12.16 -8.87 16.70
C ALA A 3 -12.34 -8.70 18.22
N ALA A 4 -12.54 -9.80 18.95
CA ALA A 4 -12.67 -9.79 20.41
C ALA A 4 -11.40 -9.27 21.11
N GLY A 5 -10.21 -9.62 20.59
CA GLY A 5 -8.93 -9.14 21.14
C GLY A 5 -8.70 -7.65 20.89
N VAL A 6 -9.18 -7.11 19.76
CA VAL A 6 -9.18 -5.66 19.51
C VAL A 6 -10.09 -4.94 20.50
N SER A 7 -11.30 -5.47 20.73
CA SER A 7 -12.26 -4.90 21.68
C SER A 7 -11.71 -4.87 23.10
N GLN A 8 -11.09 -5.96 23.57
CA GLN A 8 -10.42 -6.02 24.89
C GLN A 8 -9.30 -4.99 25.01
N LEU A 9 -8.41 -4.85 24.02
CA LEU A 9 -7.35 -3.84 24.04
C LEU A 9 -7.89 -2.40 24.10
N LEU A 10 -9.01 -2.10 23.44
CA LEU A 10 -9.67 -0.79 23.50
C LEU A 10 -10.39 -0.52 24.84
N ILE A 11 -10.67 -1.57 25.63
CA ILE A 11 -11.19 -1.48 27.00
C ILE A 11 -10.01 -1.29 27.97
N ASP A 12 -9.02 -2.17 27.92
CA ASP A 12 -7.85 -2.21 28.79
C ASP A 12 -6.98 -0.95 28.69
N ALA A 13 -6.91 -0.33 27.50
CA ALA A 13 -6.15 0.91 27.31
C ALA A 13 -6.61 2.05 28.24
N GLY A 14 -7.87 2.04 28.69
CA GLY A 14 -8.48 2.97 29.66
C GLY A 14 -8.63 4.43 29.20
N ALA A 15 -7.60 4.97 28.55
CA ALA A 15 -7.57 6.29 27.92
C ALA A 15 -8.16 6.26 26.50
N ARG A 16 -8.77 7.37 26.08
CA ARG A 16 -9.24 7.55 24.70
C ARG A 16 -8.04 7.92 23.82
N PRO A 17 -7.61 7.08 22.85
CA PRO A 17 -6.38 7.33 22.10
C PRO A 17 -6.51 8.57 21.22
N ALA A 18 -5.45 9.38 21.16
CA ALA A 18 -5.41 10.56 20.30
C ALA A 18 -5.53 10.18 18.81
N LEU A 19 -4.92 9.06 18.42
CA LEU A 19 -4.90 8.50 17.07
C LEU A 19 -4.72 6.98 17.16
N THR A 20 -5.46 6.21 16.37
CA THR A 20 -5.23 4.77 16.22
C THR A 20 -4.45 4.52 14.92
N ILE A 21 -3.27 3.91 15.02
CA ILE A 21 -2.43 3.54 13.86
C ILE A 21 -2.48 2.02 13.66
N VAL A 22 -2.94 1.57 12.50
CA VAL A 22 -3.08 0.14 12.16
C VAL A 22 -2.01 -0.28 11.17
N LEU A 23 -1.09 -1.14 11.58
CA LEU A 23 -0.06 -1.72 10.70
C LEU A 23 -0.38 -3.19 10.41
N THR A 24 -0.73 -3.54 9.17
CA THR A 24 -1.16 -4.91 8.83
C THR A 24 -1.00 -5.27 7.36
N ALA A 25 -0.71 -6.55 7.10
CA ALA A 25 -0.78 -7.19 5.78
C ALA A 25 -1.95 -8.18 5.66
N GLN A 26 -2.92 -8.12 6.58
CA GLN A 26 -4.09 -9.01 6.63
C GLN A 26 -5.41 -8.21 6.72
N PRO A 27 -6.45 -8.58 5.95
CA PRO A 27 -7.69 -7.81 5.84
C PRO A 27 -8.54 -7.86 7.11
N GLY A 28 -8.54 -8.98 7.84
CA GLY A 28 -9.27 -9.13 9.11
C GLY A 28 -8.86 -8.08 10.15
N PRO A 29 -7.57 -8.05 10.56
CA PRO A 29 -7.06 -7.03 11.48
C PRO A 29 -7.32 -5.59 11.04
N LEU A 30 -7.22 -5.27 9.74
CA LEU A 30 -7.54 -3.93 9.25
C LEU A 30 -9.00 -3.56 9.56
N ARG A 31 -9.93 -4.44 9.14
CA ARG A 31 -11.36 -4.27 9.36
C ARG A 31 -11.71 -4.15 10.84
N TRP A 32 -11.23 -5.08 11.67
CA TRP A 32 -11.57 -5.10 13.09
C TRP A 32 -11.09 -3.85 13.84
N TRP A 33 -9.87 -3.35 13.56
CA TRP A 33 -9.41 -2.12 14.20
C TRP A 33 -10.23 -0.90 13.80
N ILE A 34 -10.65 -0.80 12.53
CA ILE A 34 -11.51 0.29 12.06
C ILE A 34 -12.91 0.19 12.72
N GLU A 35 -13.57 -0.95 12.59
CA GLU A 35 -14.95 -1.16 13.07
C GLU A 35 -15.05 -1.05 14.60
N GLN A 36 -14.13 -1.66 15.35
CA GLN A 36 -14.15 -1.62 16.81
C GLN A 36 -13.77 -0.23 17.36
N THR A 37 -12.83 0.49 16.74
CA THR A 37 -12.53 1.88 17.14
C THR A 37 -13.72 2.80 16.87
N GLY A 38 -14.35 2.65 15.69
CA GLY A 38 -15.57 3.38 15.33
C GLY A 38 -16.72 3.11 16.30
N ALA A 39 -17.00 1.85 16.61
CA ALA A 39 -18.06 1.45 17.55
C ALA A 39 -17.76 1.83 19.01
N ARG A 40 -16.50 1.90 19.43
CA ARG A 40 -16.14 2.24 20.82
C ARG A 40 -16.22 3.73 21.13
N TYR A 41 -16.03 4.58 20.13
CA TYR A 41 -15.91 6.04 20.28
C TYR A 41 -16.83 6.83 19.34
N ASP A 42 -17.91 6.23 18.84
CA ASP A 42 -18.90 6.84 17.94
C ASP A 42 -18.28 7.53 16.70
N GLY A 43 -17.24 6.91 16.13
CA GLY A 43 -16.48 7.47 15.00
C GLY A 43 -15.63 8.70 15.33
N ALA A 44 -15.61 9.18 16.58
CA ALA A 44 -14.97 10.44 16.96
C ALA A 44 -13.44 10.34 17.19
N ARG A 45 -12.80 9.17 17.02
CA ARG A 45 -11.32 9.04 17.05
C ARG A 45 -10.76 8.72 15.67
N PRO A 46 -9.71 9.41 15.21
CA PRO A 46 -9.11 9.18 13.91
C PRO A 46 -8.40 7.83 13.88
N VAL A 47 -8.57 7.11 12.76
CA VAL A 47 -7.85 5.87 12.45
C VAL A 47 -7.05 6.11 11.17
N VAL A 48 -5.77 5.72 11.18
CA VAL A 48 -4.91 5.72 10.00
C VAL A 48 -4.21 4.37 9.86
N ALA A 49 -3.84 3.98 8.64
CA ALA A 49 -3.26 2.66 8.39
C ALA A 49 -1.97 2.70 7.56
N GLY A 50 -1.05 1.78 7.87
CA GLY A 50 0.06 1.39 7.00
C GLY A 50 -0.14 -0.05 6.57
N ILE A 51 -0.42 -0.28 5.29
CA ILE A 51 -0.87 -1.58 4.79
C ILE A 51 -0.04 -2.09 3.62
N SER A 52 -0.04 -3.40 3.42
CA SER A 52 0.47 -3.97 2.15
C SER A 52 -0.38 -3.47 0.98
N ALA A 53 0.24 -3.27 -0.20
CA ALA A 53 -0.47 -2.84 -1.41
C ALA A 53 -1.66 -3.75 -1.77
N ALA A 54 -1.57 -5.05 -1.45
CA ALA A 54 -2.66 -6.01 -1.67
C ALA A 54 -3.96 -5.71 -0.88
N LEU A 55 -3.90 -4.84 0.15
CA LEU A 55 -5.06 -4.44 0.95
C LEU A 55 -5.68 -3.12 0.48
N GLU A 56 -5.12 -2.44 -0.54
CA GLU A 56 -5.67 -1.19 -1.06
C GLU A 56 -7.16 -1.30 -1.48
N PRO A 57 -7.63 -2.35 -2.18
CA PRO A 57 -9.06 -2.54 -2.46
C PRO A 57 -9.91 -2.76 -1.19
N VAL A 58 -9.31 -3.30 -0.12
CA VAL A 58 -9.98 -3.54 1.16
C VAL A 58 -10.09 -2.26 1.98
N ALA A 59 -9.10 -1.37 1.90
CA ALA A 59 -9.08 -0.08 2.58
C ALA A 59 -9.94 0.98 1.89
N SER A 60 -10.06 0.92 0.56
CA SER A 60 -10.80 1.87 -0.28
C SER A 60 -12.18 2.32 0.28
N PRO A 61 -13.12 1.43 0.65
CA PRO A 61 -14.42 1.86 1.17
C PRO A 61 -14.36 2.57 2.53
N TYR A 62 -13.31 2.36 3.33
CA TYR A 62 -13.12 3.03 4.62
C TYR A 62 -12.49 4.42 4.45
N LEU A 63 -11.76 4.65 3.35
CA LEU A 63 -11.16 5.93 2.94
C LEU A 63 -12.15 6.87 2.24
N ASP A 64 -13.34 6.38 1.87
CA ASP A 64 -14.38 7.18 1.23
C ASP A 64 -14.74 8.40 2.11
N ALA A 65 -14.77 9.59 1.52
CA ALA A 65 -15.05 10.85 2.22
C ALA A 65 -16.47 10.91 2.82
N SER A 66 -17.39 10.04 2.39
CA SER A 66 -18.71 9.85 2.99
C SER A 66 -18.69 8.95 4.23
N ALA A 67 -17.78 7.97 4.28
CA ALA A 67 -17.64 7.04 5.40
C ALA A 67 -16.70 7.58 6.49
N ARG A 68 -15.54 8.14 6.11
CA ARG A 68 -14.47 8.65 6.99
C ARG A 68 -14.07 7.71 8.13
N GLN A 69 -14.21 6.41 7.93
CA GLN A 69 -13.83 5.41 8.93
C GLN A 69 -12.30 5.23 9.00
N LEU A 70 -11.58 5.65 7.96
CA LEU A 70 -10.13 5.76 7.91
C LEU A 70 -9.75 7.15 7.38
N GLU A 71 -8.99 7.94 8.14
CA GLU A 71 -8.57 9.30 7.72
C GLU A 71 -7.44 9.29 6.69
N GLY A 72 -6.69 8.20 6.60
CA GLY A 72 -5.62 8.04 5.63
C GLY A 72 -4.94 6.68 5.68
N ALA A 73 -4.38 6.26 4.56
CA ALA A 73 -3.63 5.02 4.42
C ALA A 73 -2.34 5.21 3.62
N ILE A 74 -1.28 4.50 4.04
CA ILE A 74 -0.05 4.34 3.26
C ILE A 74 -0.07 2.92 2.67
N ASN A 75 -0.27 2.83 1.35
CA ASN A 75 -0.47 1.58 0.64
C ASN A 75 0.84 1.08 0.01
N GLY A 76 1.49 0.13 0.68
CA GLY A 76 2.70 -0.54 0.18
C GLY A 76 3.87 0.39 -0.16
N LEU A 77 4.71 -0.05 -1.10
CA LEU A 77 5.93 0.67 -1.48
C LEU A 77 5.66 1.98 -2.23
N SER A 78 4.67 1.99 -3.12
CA SER A 78 4.26 3.17 -3.89
C SER A 78 3.68 4.26 -2.97
N GLY A 79 2.78 3.89 -2.06
CA GLY A 79 2.23 4.81 -1.05
C GLY A 79 3.32 5.35 -0.12
N ALA A 80 4.27 4.52 0.30
CA ALA A 80 5.39 4.95 1.12
C ALA A 80 6.31 5.95 0.39
N ALA A 81 6.60 5.72 -0.90
CA ALA A 81 7.38 6.65 -1.72
C ALA A 81 6.63 7.97 -1.98
N ALA A 82 5.30 7.93 -2.17
CA ALA A 82 4.47 9.13 -2.27
C ALA A 82 4.48 9.93 -0.96
N TYR A 83 4.44 9.27 0.20
CA TYR A 83 4.56 9.93 1.51
C TYR A 83 5.94 10.56 1.74
N GLU A 84 7.03 9.87 1.35
CA GLU A 84 8.39 10.42 1.34
C GLU A 84 8.50 11.69 0.46
N ALA A 85 7.90 11.67 -0.73
CA ALA A 85 7.84 12.81 -1.64
C ALA A 85 7.04 13.99 -1.06
N LEU A 86 5.88 13.73 -0.45
CA LEU A 86 5.07 14.74 0.26
C LEU A 86 5.80 15.37 1.44
N ARG A 87 6.70 14.60 2.09
CA ARG A 87 7.61 15.09 3.15
C ARG A 87 8.83 15.86 2.62
N GLY A 88 9.01 15.96 1.31
CA GLY A 88 10.18 16.59 0.67
C GLY A 88 11.49 15.82 0.87
N SER A 89 11.43 14.55 1.27
CA SER A 89 12.59 13.75 1.66
C SER A 89 12.56 12.38 1.01
N ALA A 90 13.29 12.22 -0.12
CA ALA A 90 13.47 10.92 -0.77
C ALA A 90 14.19 9.95 0.19
N GLY A 91 13.52 8.86 0.56
CA GLY A 91 14.01 7.88 1.51
C GLY A 91 14.15 6.48 0.89
N GLN A 92 14.01 5.46 1.72
CA GLN A 92 14.20 4.07 1.29
C GLN A 92 13.10 3.60 0.33
N ALA A 93 11.86 4.09 0.47
CA ALA A 93 10.78 3.67 -0.42
C ALA A 93 11.00 4.20 -1.83
N THR A 94 11.36 5.49 -1.95
CA THR A 94 11.72 6.14 -3.20
C THR A 94 12.90 5.42 -3.88
N GLN A 95 14.00 5.17 -3.14
CA GLN A 95 15.17 4.47 -3.69
C GLN A 95 14.83 3.07 -4.22
N ARG A 96 14.05 2.28 -3.47
CA ARG A 96 13.62 0.94 -3.89
C ARG A 96 12.71 0.99 -5.11
N LEU A 97 11.81 1.98 -5.18
CA LEU A 97 10.92 2.16 -6.33
C LEU A 97 11.70 2.59 -7.59
N SER A 98 12.68 3.48 -7.46
CA SER A 98 13.58 3.86 -8.55
C SER A 98 14.41 2.67 -9.04
N ALA A 99 14.98 1.86 -8.13
CA ALA A 99 15.73 0.65 -8.49
C ALA A 99 14.85 -0.38 -9.23
N LEU A 100 13.61 -0.57 -8.77
CA LEU A 100 12.63 -1.42 -9.44
C LEU A 100 12.30 -0.92 -10.85
N ALA A 101 12.10 0.38 -11.03
CA ALA A 101 11.82 1.00 -12.33
C ALA A 101 13.00 0.87 -13.31
N VAL A 102 14.24 1.10 -12.85
CA VAL A 102 15.46 0.90 -13.66
C VAL A 102 15.63 -0.56 -14.06
N GLY A 103 15.37 -1.51 -13.15
CA GLY A 103 15.38 -2.94 -13.47
C GLY A 103 14.37 -3.33 -14.56
N HIS A 104 13.13 -2.84 -14.46
CA HIS A 104 12.11 -3.06 -15.50
C HIS A 104 12.51 -2.43 -16.84
N ALA A 105 13.04 -1.20 -16.83
CA ALA A 105 13.50 -0.52 -18.04
C ALA A 105 14.63 -1.30 -18.74
N ALA A 106 15.57 -1.87 -17.98
CA ALA A 106 16.64 -2.71 -18.52
C ALA A 106 16.10 -4.01 -19.16
N ILE A 107 15.13 -4.67 -18.53
CA ILE A 107 14.46 -5.87 -19.08
C ILE A 107 13.74 -5.54 -20.39
N VAL A 108 12.95 -4.46 -20.41
CA VAL A 108 12.24 -4.00 -21.63
C VAL A 108 13.23 -3.64 -22.73
N GLY A 109 14.33 -2.95 -22.41
CA GLY A 109 15.40 -2.65 -23.36
C GLY A 109 16.01 -3.90 -23.98
N LEU A 110 16.32 -4.93 -23.16
CA LEU A 110 16.85 -6.19 -23.65
C LEU A 110 15.86 -6.95 -24.55
N MET A 111 14.56 -6.93 -24.21
CA MET A 111 13.51 -7.52 -25.06
C MET A 111 13.42 -6.84 -26.43
N ILE A 112 13.47 -5.50 -26.47
CA ILE A 112 13.45 -4.73 -27.73
C ILE A 112 14.69 -5.06 -28.58
N VAL A 113 15.88 -5.07 -27.97
CA VAL A 113 17.13 -5.42 -28.66
C VAL A 113 17.06 -6.84 -29.25
N GLY A 114 16.60 -7.82 -28.46
CA GLY A 114 16.42 -9.20 -28.93
C GLY A 114 15.41 -9.32 -30.09
N ALA A 115 14.29 -8.61 -30.01
CA ALA A 115 13.28 -8.57 -31.07
C ALA A 115 13.82 -7.97 -32.38
N VAL A 116 14.61 -6.88 -32.29
CA VAL A 116 15.27 -6.26 -33.45
C VAL A 116 16.28 -7.22 -34.08
N PHE A 117 17.13 -7.86 -33.29
CA PHE A 117 18.08 -8.86 -33.82
C PHE A 117 17.38 -10.03 -34.52
N HIS A 118 16.30 -10.56 -33.93
CA HIS A 118 15.50 -11.63 -34.54
C HIS A 118 14.82 -11.19 -35.84
N ALA A 119 14.28 -9.98 -35.91
CA ALA A 119 13.68 -9.45 -37.13
C ALA A 119 14.71 -9.29 -38.26
N LEU A 120 15.91 -8.79 -37.94
CA LEU A 120 16.98 -8.60 -38.91
C LEU A 120 17.58 -9.93 -39.40
N SER A 121 17.74 -10.94 -38.53
CA SER A 121 18.21 -12.27 -38.96
C SER A 121 17.14 -13.04 -39.74
N GLY A 122 15.88 -12.95 -39.34
CA GLY A 122 14.74 -13.59 -40.02
C GLY A 122 14.43 -13.04 -41.41
N LEU A 123 14.83 -11.79 -41.71
CA LEU A 123 14.79 -11.25 -43.07
C LEU A 123 15.90 -11.84 -43.95
N ARG A 124 17.11 -12.00 -43.40
CA ARG A 124 18.32 -12.43 -44.12
C ARG A 124 18.32 -13.93 -44.47
N GLY A 125 17.60 -14.74 -43.70
CA GLY A 125 17.41 -16.18 -43.97
C GLY A 125 16.26 -16.52 -44.92
N ARG A 126 15.77 -15.56 -45.71
CA ARG A 126 14.69 -15.74 -46.72
C ARG A 126 15.14 -15.45 -48.15
N GLU A 127 16.44 -15.21 -48.34
CA GLU A 127 17.07 -14.91 -49.63
C GLU A 127 17.93 -16.10 -50.15
N GLU A 128 17.85 -17.25 -49.46
CA GLU A 128 18.33 -18.58 -49.90
C GLU A 128 17.13 -19.53 -50.09
#